data_AF-A0A7Y5GR49-F1
#
_entry.id   AF-A0A7Y5GR49-F1
#
_cell.length_a   1.000
_cell.length_b   1.000
_cell.length_c   1.000
_cell.angle_alpha   90.00
_cell.angle_beta   90.00
_cell.angle_gamma   90.00
#
_symmetry.space_group_name_H-M   'P 1'
#
loop_
_entity.id
_entity.type
_entity.pdbx_description
1 polymer ?
#
loop_
_entity_poly.entity_id
_entity_poly.type
_entity_poly.pdbx_seq_one_letter_code
_entity_poly.pdbx_strand_id
1 'polypeptide(L)'
;MQDEQKRKIVIVFVALFVALLHIINLKSLLPPDASKYISSYFSDLALPFSFYFLLRASEKDIKLLRNWKVRLSVAVFVPSFMETLQYFNIYALGITFDPNDYFMYAAGAGLAAVVDAQIFRRVFAFWNQPQ
;
A
#
# COMPACT_ATOMS: atom_id res chain seq x y z
N MET A 1 -19.62 -11.30 -12.45
CA MET A 1 -19.87 -11.08 -11.01
C MET A 1 -18.99 -11.94 -10.10
N GLN A 2 -18.91 -13.26 -10.27
CA GLN A 2 -18.10 -14.13 -9.39
C GLN A 2 -16.61 -13.77 -9.35
N ASP A 3 -15.99 -13.48 -10.48
CA ASP A 3 -14.57 -13.13 -10.54
C ASP A 3 -14.25 -11.72 -9.98
N GLU A 4 -15.23 -10.81 -10.02
CA GLU A 4 -15.15 -9.52 -9.32
C GLU A 4 -15.11 -9.73 -7.81
N GLN A 5 -16.02 -10.56 -7.29
CA GLN A 5 -16.09 -10.87 -5.87
C GLN A 5 -14.82 -11.58 -5.38
N LYS A 6 -14.28 -12.53 -6.14
CA LYS A 6 -13.01 -13.19 -5.81
C LYS A 6 -11.85 -12.20 -5.70
N ARG A 7 -11.74 -11.26 -6.67
CA ARG A 7 -10.72 -10.19 -6.61
C ARG A 7 -10.87 -9.31 -5.37
N LYS A 8 -12.09 -8.88 -5.07
CA LYS A 8 -12.38 -8.07 -3.87
C LYS A 8 -12.00 -8.82 -2.59
N ILE A 9 -12.30 -10.11 -2.49
CA ILE A 9 -11.91 -10.95 -1.36
C ILE A 9 -10.39 -10.97 -1.19
N VAL A 10 -9.62 -11.15 -2.27
CA VAL A 10 -8.14 -11.13 -2.20
C VAL A 10 -7.63 -9.77 -1.72
N ILE A 11 -8.17 -8.67 -2.25
CA ILE A 11 -7.79 -7.31 -1.84
C ILE A 11 -8.10 -7.07 -0.36
N VAL A 12 -9.30 -7.43 0.08
CA VAL A 12 -9.71 -7.29 1.49
C VAL A 12 -8.81 -8.15 2.38
N PHE A 13 -8.47 -9.36 1.95
CA PHE A 13 -7.54 -10.23 2.67
C PHE A 13 -6.14 -9.59 2.80
N VAL A 14 -5.60 -8.98 1.73
CA VAL A 14 -4.34 -8.23 1.79
C VAL A 14 -4.42 -7.09 2.80
N ALA A 15 -5.52 -6.31 2.78
CA ALA A 15 -5.70 -5.20 3.71
C ALA A 15 -5.80 -5.67 5.17
N LEU A 16 -6.56 -6.74 5.43
CA LEU A 16 -6.68 -7.35 6.75
C LEU A 16 -5.34 -7.95 7.22
N PHE A 17 -4.58 -8.58 6.33
CA PHE A 17 -3.27 -9.11 6.64
C PHE A 17 -2.30 -7.98 7.04
N VAL A 18 -2.26 -6.88 6.28
CA VAL A 18 -1.46 -5.71 6.65
C VAL A 18 -1.92 -5.14 7.99
N ALA A 19 -3.23 -5.00 8.22
CA ALA A 19 -3.75 -4.53 9.51
C ALA A 19 -3.34 -5.46 10.67
N LEU A 20 -3.41 -6.78 10.48
CA LEU A 20 -2.97 -7.75 11.47
C LEU A 20 -1.48 -7.61 11.81
N LEU A 21 -0.63 -7.37 10.80
CA LEU A 21 0.80 -7.13 11.03
C LEU A 21 1.08 -5.88 11.87
N HIS A 22 0.20 -4.88 11.87
CA HIS A 22 0.33 -3.72 12.75
C HIS A 22 -0.09 -4.01 14.20
N ILE A 23 -0.97 -5.00 14.41
CA ILE A 23 -1.41 -5.44 15.74
C ILE A 23 -0.35 -6.33 16.39
N ILE A 24 0.25 -7.22 15.60
CA ILE A 24 1.34 -8.07 16.07
C ILE A 24 2.54 -7.18 16.38
N ASN A 25 3.06 -7.28 17.61
CA ASN A 25 4.26 -6.56 18.01
C ASN A 25 5.50 -7.17 17.32
N LEU A 26 5.69 -6.88 16.03
CA LEU A 26 6.80 -7.39 15.22
C LEU A 26 8.16 -7.08 15.87
N LYS A 27 8.23 -5.97 16.61
CA LYS A 27 9.40 -5.55 17.38
C LYS A 27 9.83 -6.57 18.44
N SER A 28 8.92 -7.32 19.05
CA SER A 28 9.29 -8.33 20.05
C SER A 28 9.82 -9.64 19.43
N LEU A 29 9.72 -9.80 18.10
CA LEU A 29 10.16 -10.99 17.38
C LEU A 29 11.54 -10.83 16.72
N LEU A 30 12.13 -9.63 16.77
CA LEU A 30 13.32 -9.28 16.00
C LEU A 30 14.49 -8.87 16.90
N PRO A 31 15.74 -9.07 16.45
CA PRO A 31 16.92 -8.53 17.12
C PRO A 31 16.81 -7.01 17.30
N PRO A 32 17.41 -6.43 18.37
CA PRO A 32 17.28 -5.01 18.71
C PRO A 32 17.62 -4.05 17.57
N ASP A 33 18.65 -4.38 16.79
CA ASP A 33 19.10 -3.54 15.67
C ASP A 33 18.08 -3.52 14.53
N ALA A 34 17.49 -4.67 14.19
CA ALA A 34 16.46 -4.78 13.16
C ALA A 34 15.10 -4.21 13.62
N SER A 35 14.83 -4.29 14.93
CA SER A 35 13.59 -3.78 15.52
C SER A 35 13.43 -2.27 15.35
N LYS A 36 14.51 -1.48 15.41
CA LYS A 36 14.46 -0.03 15.24
C LYS A 36 14.03 0.37 13.83
N TYR A 37 14.60 -0.28 12.81
CA TYR A 37 14.26 -0.01 11.41
C TYR A 37 12.84 -0.45 11.06
N ILE A 38 12.42 -1.63 11.51
CA ILE A 38 11.07 -2.13 11.27
C ILE A 38 10.03 -1.30 12.01
N SER A 39 10.30 -0.88 13.24
CA SER A 39 9.39 0.01 13.97
C SER A 39 9.21 1.37 13.31
N SER A 40 10.23 1.88 12.61
CA SER A 40 10.19 3.23 12.03
C SER A 40 9.59 3.25 10.64
N TYR A 41 9.85 2.25 9.79
CA TYR A 41 9.52 2.30 8.37
C TYR A 41 8.47 1.27 7.91
N PHE A 42 8.07 0.34 8.79
CA PHE A 42 7.11 -0.69 8.39
C PHE A 42 5.79 -0.10 7.93
N SER A 43 5.25 0.86 8.67
CA SER A 43 3.98 1.52 8.33
C SER A 43 4.09 2.29 7.02
N ASP A 44 5.20 3.01 6.82
CA ASP A 44 5.44 3.81 5.61
C ASP A 44 5.59 2.94 4.36
N LEU A 45 5.99 1.68 4.52
CA LEU A 45 5.98 0.72 3.42
C LEU A 45 4.62 0.02 3.27
N ALA A 46 4.02 -0.42 4.38
CA ALA A 46 2.85 -1.29 4.39
C ALA A 46 1.56 -0.55 4.04
N LEU A 47 1.41 0.71 4.44
CA LEU A 47 0.22 1.50 4.17
C LEU A 47 0.07 1.82 2.67
N PRO A 48 1.10 2.33 1.95
CA PRO A 48 1.02 2.54 0.50
C PRO A 48 0.83 1.25 -0.28
N PHE A 49 1.41 0.15 0.21
CA PHE A 49 1.20 -1.18 -0.36
C PHE A 49 -0.28 -1.58 -0.30
N SER A 50 -0.89 -1.49 0.88
CA SER A 50 -2.31 -1.80 1.08
C SER A 50 -3.22 -0.83 0.31
N PHE A 51 -2.89 0.46 0.35
CA PHE A 51 -3.64 1.52 -0.32
C PHE A 51 -3.69 1.31 -1.85
N TYR A 52 -2.61 0.87 -2.47
CA TYR A 52 -2.60 0.49 -3.89
C TYR A 52 -3.68 -0.54 -4.23
N PHE A 53 -3.83 -1.59 -3.41
CA PHE A 53 -4.85 -2.62 -3.62
C PHE A 53 -6.26 -2.12 -3.33
N LEU A 54 -6.45 -1.22 -2.36
CA LEU A 54 -7.73 -0.55 -2.17
C LEU A 54 -8.13 0.29 -3.39
N LEU A 55 -7.18 1.00 -4.02
CA LEU A 55 -7.43 1.70 -5.28
C LEU A 55 -7.79 0.73 -6.42
N ARG A 56 -7.20 -0.47 -6.45
CA ARG A 56 -7.56 -1.54 -7.39
C ARG A 56 -9.02 -1.98 -7.23
N ALA A 57 -9.55 -2.03 -6.00
CA ALA A 57 -10.93 -2.42 -5.75
C ALA A 57 -11.95 -1.43 -6.33
N SER A 58 -11.56 -0.15 -6.44
CA SER A 58 -12.40 0.95 -6.95
C SER A 58 -12.27 1.20 -8.46
N GLU A 59 -11.57 0.35 -9.21
CA GLU A 59 -11.35 0.52 -10.65
C GLU A 59 -12.63 0.48 -11.51
N LYS A 60 -13.72 -0.05 -10.95
CA LYS A 60 -15.05 -0.09 -11.56
C LYS A 60 -15.70 1.28 -11.55
N ASP A 61 -15.65 1.94 -10.39
CA ASP A 61 -16.31 3.23 -10.16
C ASP A 61 -15.46 4.38 -10.70
N ILE A 62 -14.13 4.25 -10.66
CA ILE A 62 -13.18 5.27 -11.12
C ILE A 62 -12.34 4.72 -12.27
N LYS A 63 -12.74 5.00 -13.51
CA LYS A 63 -12.08 4.50 -14.74
C LYS A 63 -10.58 4.83 -14.81
N LEU A 64 -10.14 5.96 -14.27
CA LEU A 64 -8.72 6.36 -14.21
C LEU A 64 -7.86 5.34 -13.45
N LEU A 65 -8.43 4.69 -12.43
CA LEU A 65 -7.73 3.70 -11.61
C LEU A 65 -7.54 2.36 -12.34
N ARG A 66 -8.07 2.16 -13.55
CA ARG A 66 -7.77 0.97 -14.36
C ARG A 66 -6.31 0.93 -14.82
N ASN A 67 -5.68 2.10 -14.97
CA ASN A 67 -4.27 2.20 -15.31
C ASN A 67 -3.42 2.00 -14.04
N TRP A 68 -2.59 0.96 -14.04
CA TRP A 68 -1.71 0.64 -12.91
C TRP A 68 -0.75 1.78 -12.56
N LYS A 69 -0.32 2.59 -13.56
CA LYS A 69 0.53 3.76 -13.33
C LYS A 69 -0.20 4.82 -12.51
N VAL A 70 -1.48 5.05 -12.78
CA VAL A 70 -2.30 6.01 -12.03
C VAL A 70 -2.45 5.54 -10.59
N ARG A 71 -2.75 4.26 -10.36
CA ARG A 71 -2.82 3.70 -9.00
C ARG A 71 -1.50 3.85 -8.25
N LEU A 72 -0.39 3.54 -8.91
CA LEU A 72 0.95 3.71 -8.33
C LEU A 72 1.20 5.18 -7.98
N SER A 73 0.95 6.09 -8.92
CA SER A 73 1.12 7.53 -8.70
C SER A 73 0.27 8.04 -7.55
N VAL A 74 -1.01 7.65 -7.46
CA VAL A 74 -1.88 8.06 -6.34
C VAL A 74 -1.38 7.47 -5.02
N ALA A 75 -0.99 6.19 -5.00
CA ALA A 75 -0.50 5.52 -3.80
C ALA A 75 0.80 6.11 -3.26
N VAL A 76 1.64 6.71 -4.10
CA VAL A 76 2.84 7.46 -3.69
C VAL A 76 2.52 8.92 -3.37
N PHE A 77 1.74 9.58 -4.24
CA PHE A 77 1.52 11.02 -4.18
C PHE A 77 0.70 11.43 -2.96
N VAL A 78 -0.35 10.69 -2.61
CA VAL A 78 -1.20 11.03 -1.46
C VAL A 78 -0.39 11.08 -0.15
N PRO A 79 0.36 10.03 0.26
CA PRO A 79 1.15 10.10 1.48
C PRO A 79 2.32 11.10 1.36
N SER A 80 2.96 11.21 0.19
CA SER A 80 4.01 12.22 -0.06
C SER A 80 3.49 13.66 0.09
N PHE A 81 2.26 13.91 -0.34
CA PHE A 81 1.64 15.22 -0.22
C PHE A 81 1.32 15.53 1.25
N MET A 82 0.82 14.55 2.01
CA MET A 82 0.64 14.69 3.46
C MET A 82 1.97 14.97 4.17
N GLU A 83 3.04 14.30 3.77
CA GLU A 83 4.40 14.53 4.29
C GLU A 83 4.91 15.95 3.98
N THR A 84 4.62 16.43 2.78
CA THR A 84 4.94 17.80 2.37
C THR A 84 4.14 18.82 3.19
N LEU A 85 2.87 18.55 3.52
CA LEU A 85 2.08 19.42 4.39
C LEU A 85 2.67 19.50 5.81
N GLN A 86 3.19 18.38 6.32
CA GLN A 86 3.87 18.36 7.63
C GLN A 86 5.12 19.25 7.63
N TYR A 87 5.89 19.27 6.53
CA TYR A 87 7.01 20.21 6.38
C TYR A 87 6.60 21.69 6.52
N PHE A 88 5.37 22.04 6.11
CA PHE A 88 4.80 23.39 6.29
C PHE A 88 4.08 23.58 7.64
N ASN A 89 4.24 22.67 8.61
CA ASN A 89 3.53 22.65 9.90
C ASN A 89 2.00 22.54 9.77
N ILE A 90 1.50 21.99 8.67
CA ILE A 90 0.09 21.67 8.48
C ILE A 90 -0.12 20.20 8.86
N TYR A 91 -0.62 19.98 10.08
CA TYR A 91 -0.87 18.65 10.63
C TYR A 91 -2.10 18.00 9.96
N ALA A 92 -1.89 17.36 8.81
CA ALA A 92 -2.96 16.68 8.09
C ALA A 92 -3.15 15.23 8.57
N LEU A 93 -2.07 14.49 8.87
CA LEU A 93 -2.10 13.08 9.33
C LEU A 93 -0.88 12.63 10.17
N GLY A 94 0.15 13.47 10.33
CA GLY A 94 1.39 13.16 11.06
C GLY A 94 1.96 14.42 11.73
N ILE A 95 2.91 14.24 12.65
CA ILE A 95 3.52 15.31 13.46
C ILE A 95 4.98 15.59 13.03
N THR A 96 5.61 14.66 12.32
CA THR A 96 7.06 14.63 12.13
C THR A 96 7.38 14.43 10.67
N PHE A 97 8.20 15.33 10.12
CA PHE A 97 8.69 15.20 8.76
C PHE A 97 9.95 14.31 8.70
N ASP A 98 9.92 13.20 7.95
CA ASP A 98 11.08 12.38 7.61
C ASP A 98 11.21 12.23 6.07
N PRO A 99 12.24 12.83 5.44
CA PRO A 99 12.48 12.68 4.00
C PRO A 99 12.61 11.23 3.51
N ASN A 100 12.96 10.27 4.38
CA ASN A 100 13.06 8.87 4.00
C ASN A 100 11.68 8.26 3.72
N ASP A 101 10.61 8.88 4.21
CA ASP A 101 9.25 8.36 4.04
C ASP A 101 8.81 8.42 2.59
N TYR A 102 9.26 9.42 1.81
CA TYR A 102 9.04 9.44 0.35
C TYR A 102 9.57 8.18 -0.34
N PHE A 103 10.74 7.70 0.09
CA PHE A 103 11.33 6.47 -0.45
C PHE A 103 10.52 5.25 -0.02
N MET A 104 10.11 5.18 1.24
CA MET A 104 9.29 4.07 1.74
C MET A 104 7.93 4.01 1.06
N TYR A 105 7.31 5.17 0.78
CA TYR A 105 6.06 5.25 0.04
C TYR A 105 6.21 4.74 -1.39
N ALA A 106 7.28 5.17 -2.08
CA ALA A 106 7.59 4.69 -3.42
C ALA A 106 7.88 3.17 -3.43
N ALA A 107 8.63 2.68 -2.44
CA ALA A 107 8.96 1.27 -2.30
C ALA A 107 7.71 0.42 -2.03
N GLY A 108 6.87 0.81 -1.06
CA GLY A 108 5.63 0.11 -0.71
C GLY A 108 4.64 0.03 -1.87
N ALA A 109 4.37 1.16 -2.53
CA ALA A 109 3.49 1.19 -3.68
C ALA A 109 4.09 0.45 -4.89
N GLY A 110 5.41 0.55 -5.10
CA GLY A 110 6.12 -0.18 -6.15
C GLY A 110 6.06 -1.69 -5.95
N LEU A 111 6.27 -2.17 -4.71
CA LEU A 111 6.09 -3.57 -4.35
C LEU A 111 4.67 -4.04 -4.62
N ALA A 112 3.65 -3.25 -4.27
CA ALA A 112 2.26 -3.60 -4.58
C ALA A 112 2.01 -3.71 -6.09
N ALA A 113 2.57 -2.80 -6.89
CA ALA A 113 2.47 -2.87 -8.34
C ALA A 113 3.16 -4.11 -8.92
N VAL A 114 4.30 -4.53 -8.36
CA VAL A 114 4.99 -5.77 -8.76
C VAL A 114 4.15 -7.00 -8.37
N VAL A 115 3.60 -7.05 -7.15
CA VAL A 115 2.72 -8.14 -6.70
C VAL A 115 1.48 -8.22 -7.59
N ASP A 116 0.84 -7.08 -7.87
CA ASP A 116 -0.33 -6.96 -8.76
C ASP A 116 -0.02 -7.47 -10.18
N ALA A 117 1.10 -7.02 -10.76
CA ALA A 117 1.43 -7.26 -12.16
C ALA A 117 2.17 -8.59 -12.42
N GLN A 118 2.86 -9.17 -11.44
CA GLN A 118 3.67 -10.37 -11.65
C GLN A 118 3.14 -11.58 -10.87
N ILE A 119 2.84 -11.41 -9.59
CA ILE A 119 2.47 -12.53 -8.72
C ILE A 119 1.00 -12.87 -8.92
N PHE A 120 0.10 -11.92 -8.66
CA PHE A 120 -1.33 -12.18 -8.71
C PHE A 120 -1.84 -12.52 -10.10
N ARG A 121 -1.24 -11.93 -11.15
CA ARG A 121 -1.50 -12.33 -12.55
C ARG A 121 -1.19 -13.80 -12.85
N ARG A 122 -0.18 -14.38 -12.19
CA ARG A 122 0.23 -15.78 -12.41
C ARG A 122 -0.52 -16.75 -11.51
N VAL A 123 -0.81 -16.33 -10.28
CA VAL A 123 -1.44 -17.17 -9.25
C VAL A 123 -2.95 -17.24 -9.43
N PHE A 124 -3.60 -16.13 -9.79
CA PHE A 124 -5.05 -16.03 -9.85
C PHE A 124 -5.54 -15.85 -11.28
N ALA A 125 -6.17 -16.89 -11.84
CA ALA A 125 -6.71 -16.86 -13.21
C ALA A 125 -7.73 -15.73 -13.45
N PHE A 126 -8.46 -15.30 -12.41
CA PHE A 126 -9.46 -14.23 -12.47
C PHE A 126 -8.88 -12.80 -12.38
N TRP A 127 -7.56 -12.66 -12.16
CA TRP A 127 -6.95 -11.36 -11.84
C TRP A 127 -6.84 -10.40 -13.04
N ASN A 128 -6.74 -10.96 -14.25
CA ASN A 128 -6.51 -10.20 -15.48
C ASN A 128 -7.76 -9.95 -16.32
N GLN A 129 -8.92 -10.45 -15.90
CA GLN A 129 -10.13 -10.26 -16.68
C GLN A 129 -10.51 -8.76 -16.67
N PRO A 130 -10.54 -8.11 -17.86
CA PRO A 130 -10.98 -6.74 -17.95
C PRO A 130 -12.43 -6.66 -17.47
N GLN A 131 -12.71 -5.68 -16.60
CA GLN A 131 -14.07 -5.37 -16.14
C GLN A 131 -14.83 -4.53 -17.15
#